data_AF-H6WA43-F1
#
_entry.id   AF-H6WA43-F1
#
_cell.length_a   1.000
_cell.length_b   1.000
_cell.length_c   1.000
_cell.angle_alpha   90.00
_cell.angle_beta   90.00
_cell.angle_gamma   90.00
#
_symmetry.space_group_name_H-M   'P 1'
#
loop_
_entity.id
_entity.type
_entity.pdbx_description
1 polymer ?
#
loop_
_entity_poly.entity_id
_entity_poly.type
_entity_poly.pdbx_seq_one_letter_code
_entity_poly.pdbx_strand_id
1 'polypeptide(L)'
;ATGNLEYGLKYHEQISENIRKSAELCDCLQCFFILHSMGGGTGSGLGTHVTQMLADEYPEVYRFVNAVFPSDDDDVITSPYNSVLGLNKLTEFADCVMPIENNSLIRMVKTFNKYSDSKESSNDKSRKPFDAMNDIVANLLLNLTSSSRFEGTLNVDLNEISMNLVPFPKLHYLIAAQSPLYSLESKMNPLFQPRRIDQIFADSFTKDFQMIDVEPKMHTYLACALLVRGNVEISDIRRNIERYRNNLKFVPWNKEGWKVGHCSVAPRGQRYSLLNLSNNTSIHNTFHELLIKFNKLYKRKAHIHHYTQVDGFQNDLFKQSVASLLDLENEYHQLE
;
A
#
# COMPACT_ATOMS: atom_id res chain seq x y z
N ALA A 1 12.61 16.13 8.48
CA ALA A 1 13.23 17.01 9.49
C ALA A 1 12.15 17.73 10.29
N THR A 2 11.59 18.85 9.83
CA THR A 2 10.59 19.66 10.55
C THR A 2 9.37 18.86 11.03
N GLY A 3 8.71 18.11 10.13
CA GLY A 3 7.51 17.36 10.50
C GLY A 3 7.74 16.28 11.57
N ASN A 4 8.91 15.65 11.56
CA ASN A 4 9.26 14.58 12.50
C ASN A 4 9.85 15.14 13.81
N LEU A 5 10.90 15.96 13.71
CA LEU A 5 11.70 16.38 14.86
C LEU A 5 11.15 17.62 15.56
N GLU A 6 10.55 18.56 14.84
CA GLU A 6 10.03 19.77 15.46
C GLU A 6 8.55 19.58 15.86
N TYR A 7 7.69 19.35 14.87
CA TYR A 7 6.26 19.24 15.10
C TYR A 7 5.85 17.89 15.70
N GLY A 8 6.55 16.80 15.34
CA GLY A 8 6.32 15.49 15.95
C GLY A 8 6.57 15.53 17.46
N LEU A 9 7.69 16.09 17.90
CA LEU A 9 7.98 16.27 19.33
C LEU A 9 7.02 17.25 20.00
N LYS A 10 6.75 18.40 19.36
CA LYS A 10 5.87 19.44 19.92
C LYS A 10 4.45 18.95 20.19
N TYR A 11 3.90 18.14 19.28
CA TYR A 11 2.52 17.65 19.37
C TYR A 11 2.41 16.21 19.88
N HIS A 12 3.52 15.58 20.28
CA HIS A 12 3.57 14.18 20.71
C HIS A 12 2.50 13.86 21.76
N GLU A 13 2.51 14.55 22.89
CA GLU A 13 1.56 14.36 23.99
C GLU A 13 0.11 14.53 23.54
N GLN A 14 -0.16 15.54 22.69
CA GLN A 14 -1.52 15.80 22.22
C GLN A 14 -2.02 14.69 21.28
N ILE A 15 -1.16 14.17 20.41
CA ILE A 15 -1.51 13.09 19.49
C ILE A 15 -1.66 11.78 20.27
N SER A 16 -0.70 11.45 21.13
CA SER A 16 -0.73 10.28 22.02
C SER A 16 -2.02 10.24 22.84
N GLU A 17 -2.38 11.35 23.49
CA GLU A 17 -3.58 11.42 24.32
C GLU A 17 -4.88 11.21 23.52
N ASN A 18 -4.96 11.72 22.29
CA ASN A 18 -6.14 11.51 21.43
C ASN A 18 -6.24 10.05 20.95
N ILE A 19 -5.10 9.42 20.66
CA ILE A 19 -5.04 8.02 20.27
C ILE A 19 -5.41 7.14 21.46
N ARG A 20 -4.85 7.41 22.65
CA ARG A 20 -5.16 6.71 23.90
C ARG A 20 -6.64 6.73 24.22
N LYS A 21 -7.29 7.90 24.14
CA LYS A 21 -8.75 8.00 24.32
C LYS A 21 -9.53 7.13 23.35
N SER A 22 -9.06 7.03 22.10
CA SER A 22 -9.72 6.21 21.08
C SER A 22 -9.47 4.71 21.32
N ALA A 23 -8.26 4.35 21.76
CA ALA A 23 -7.88 2.98 22.11
C ALA A 23 -8.64 2.46 23.33
N GLU A 24 -8.87 3.31 24.35
CA GLU A 24 -9.65 2.97 25.56
C GLU A 24 -11.14 2.74 25.28
N LEU A 25 -11.65 3.21 24.13
CA LEU A 25 -13.02 2.90 23.68
C LEU A 25 -13.13 1.53 23.03
N CYS A 26 -12.01 0.87 22.70
CA CYS A 26 -12.01 -0.46 22.12
C CYS A 26 -11.94 -1.52 23.22
N ASP A 27 -12.82 -2.52 23.16
CA ASP A 27 -12.71 -3.70 24.03
C ASP A 27 -11.42 -4.50 23.74
N CYS A 28 -11.03 -4.56 22.46
CA CYS A 28 -9.80 -5.18 22.00
C CYS A 28 -9.30 -4.47 20.73
N LEU A 29 -8.23 -3.69 20.86
CA LEU A 29 -7.62 -2.98 19.75
C LEU A 29 -6.74 -3.93 18.93
N GLN A 30 -7.06 -4.09 17.64
CA GLN A 30 -6.36 -5.04 16.76
C GLN A 30 -5.20 -4.40 15.99
N CYS A 31 -5.43 -3.24 15.40
CA CYS A 31 -4.45 -2.59 14.54
C CYS A 31 -4.70 -1.08 14.38
N PHE A 32 -3.66 -0.36 13.97
CA PHE A 32 -3.72 1.00 13.47
C PHE A 32 -3.55 1.03 11.95
N PHE A 33 -4.39 1.81 11.28
CA PHE A 33 -4.19 2.16 9.87
C PHE A 33 -3.62 3.58 9.76
N ILE A 34 -2.43 3.70 9.19
CA ILE A 34 -1.75 4.97 8.97
C ILE A 34 -1.81 5.28 7.47
N LEU A 35 -2.48 6.35 7.10
CA LEU A 35 -2.68 6.77 5.71
C LEU A 35 -1.93 8.08 5.51
N HIS A 36 -0.83 8.07 4.73
CA HIS A 36 -0.03 9.27 4.53
C HIS A 36 0.74 9.28 3.21
N SER A 37 1.21 10.46 2.81
CA SER A 37 2.10 10.62 1.66
C SER A 37 3.57 10.63 2.08
N MET A 38 4.43 10.05 1.25
CA MET A 38 5.89 10.02 1.45
C MET A 38 6.59 11.25 0.87
N GLY A 39 5.94 11.96 -0.06
CA GLY A 39 6.52 13.16 -0.69
C GLY A 39 6.44 14.43 0.16
N GLY A 40 5.40 14.60 0.98
CA GLY A 40 5.15 15.82 1.75
C GLY A 40 5.84 15.83 3.12
N GLY A 41 6.05 17.02 3.71
CA GLY A 41 6.74 17.16 5.00
C GLY A 41 5.94 16.67 6.22
N THR A 42 4.62 16.91 6.25
CA THR A 42 3.73 16.42 7.31
C THR A 42 3.47 14.92 7.15
N GLY A 43 3.08 14.50 5.95
CA GLY A 43 2.80 13.09 5.65
C GLY A 43 3.98 12.18 5.96
N SER A 44 5.17 12.50 5.46
CA SER A 44 6.35 11.67 5.70
C SER A 44 6.93 11.89 7.10
N GLY A 45 7.11 13.14 7.53
CA GLY A 45 7.77 13.47 8.79
C GLY A 45 6.91 13.19 10.02
N LEU A 46 5.74 13.81 10.11
CA LEU A 46 4.83 13.59 11.24
C LEU A 46 4.24 12.18 11.19
N GLY A 47 3.89 11.68 9.99
CA GLY A 47 3.38 10.32 9.83
C GLY A 47 4.34 9.27 10.40
N THR A 48 5.63 9.34 10.07
CA THR A 48 6.63 8.40 10.61
C THR A 48 6.94 8.61 12.09
N HIS A 49 6.80 9.84 12.61
CA HIS A 49 6.86 10.09 14.06
C HIS A 49 5.73 9.37 14.78
N VAL A 50 4.51 9.45 14.24
CA VAL A 50 3.34 8.76 14.79
C VAL A 50 3.51 7.24 14.69
N THR A 51 4.03 6.72 13.57
CA THR A 51 4.33 5.28 13.46
C THR A 51 5.30 4.81 14.54
N GLN A 52 6.37 5.57 14.79
CA GLN A 52 7.33 5.26 15.85
C GLN A 52 6.68 5.32 17.24
N MET A 53 5.94 6.40 17.53
CA MET A 53 5.20 6.54 18.80
C MET A 53 4.24 5.38 19.05
N LEU A 54 3.50 4.93 18.02
CA LEU A 54 2.60 3.79 18.12
C LEU A 54 3.35 2.47 18.37
N ALA A 55 4.55 2.31 17.84
CA ALA A 55 5.40 1.16 18.12
C ALA A 55 5.90 1.16 19.58
N ASP A 56 6.22 2.33 20.12
CA ASP A 56 6.69 2.48 21.50
C ASP A 56 5.55 2.30 22.53
N GLU A 57 4.37 2.88 22.27
CA GLU A 57 3.23 2.85 23.21
C GLU A 57 2.37 1.57 23.09
N TYR A 58 2.21 1.02 21.88
CA TYR A 58 1.35 -0.13 21.60
C TYR A 58 2.12 -1.23 20.84
N PRO A 59 3.17 -1.83 21.44
CA PRO A 59 4.08 -2.73 20.74
C PRO A 59 3.38 -3.96 20.14
N GLU A 60 2.35 -4.48 20.81
CA GLU A 60 1.58 -5.67 20.40
C GLU A 60 0.51 -5.38 19.32
N VAL A 61 0.22 -4.10 19.03
CA VAL A 61 -0.82 -3.71 18.08
C VAL A 61 -0.22 -3.47 16.70
N TYR A 62 -0.76 -4.14 15.68
CA TYR A 62 -0.21 -4.06 14.32
C TYR A 62 -0.40 -2.68 13.68
N ARG A 63 0.61 -2.18 12.98
CA ARG A 63 0.64 -0.90 12.27
C ARG A 63 0.65 -1.14 10.76
N PHE A 64 -0.51 -1.00 10.13
CA PHE A 64 -0.66 -1.07 8.68
C PHE A 64 -0.54 0.32 8.06
N VAL A 65 0.43 0.49 7.19
CA VAL A 65 0.74 1.77 6.57
C VAL A 65 0.36 1.74 5.10
N ASN A 66 -0.54 2.63 4.66
CA ASN A 66 -0.74 2.90 3.24
C ASN A 66 0.01 4.18 2.90
N ALA A 67 1.14 3.99 2.21
CA ALA A 67 2.08 5.06 1.92
C ALA A 67 1.95 5.46 0.44
N VAL A 68 1.58 6.70 0.19
CA VAL A 68 1.54 7.24 -1.18
C VAL A 68 2.94 7.74 -1.57
N PHE A 69 3.57 7.02 -2.48
CA PHE A 69 4.90 7.30 -3.00
C PHE A 69 4.83 8.45 -4.01
N PRO A 70 5.87 9.30 -4.04
CA PRO A 70 5.89 10.44 -4.95
C PRO A 70 6.02 10.01 -6.40
N SER A 71 5.38 10.76 -7.30
CA SER A 71 5.50 10.58 -8.75
C SER A 71 6.50 11.57 -9.36
N ASP A 72 6.90 11.35 -10.62
CA ASP A 72 7.79 12.27 -11.34
C ASP A 72 7.16 13.65 -11.58
N ASP A 73 5.83 13.71 -11.61
CA ASP A 73 5.05 14.93 -11.80
C ASP A 73 4.74 15.65 -10.47
N ASP A 74 5.32 15.20 -9.35
CA ASP A 74 5.07 15.83 -8.04
C ASP A 74 5.69 17.24 -7.96
N ASP A 75 4.90 18.20 -7.47
CA ASP A 75 5.33 19.59 -7.25
C ASP A 75 6.46 19.73 -6.21
N VAL A 76 6.67 18.71 -5.37
CA VAL A 76 7.63 18.75 -4.26
C VAL A 76 8.99 18.20 -4.69
N ILE A 77 9.91 19.10 -5.05
CA ILE A 77 11.28 18.76 -5.48
C ILE A 77 12.04 17.91 -4.46
N THR A 78 11.76 18.10 -3.16
CA THR A 78 12.43 17.39 -2.07
C THR A 78 11.77 16.06 -1.69
N SER A 79 10.76 15.61 -2.43
CA SER A 79 10.04 14.36 -2.18
C SER A 79 10.95 13.11 -2.10
N PRO A 80 12.07 12.99 -2.84
CA PRO A 80 12.95 11.83 -2.69
C PRO A 80 13.65 11.81 -1.32
N TYR A 81 14.03 12.97 -0.78
CA TYR A 81 14.62 13.05 0.56
C TYR A 81 13.62 12.64 1.64
N ASN A 82 12.41 13.19 1.56
CA ASN A 82 11.32 12.86 2.48
C ASN A 82 11.01 11.37 2.46
N SER A 83 10.95 10.77 1.26
CA SER A 83 10.61 9.36 1.09
C SER A 83 11.69 8.44 1.62
N VAL A 84 12.98 8.71 1.33
CA VAL A 84 14.10 7.87 1.84
C VAL A 84 14.19 7.95 3.37
N LEU A 85 14.10 9.16 3.94
CA LEU A 85 14.10 9.33 5.40
C LEU A 85 12.88 8.64 6.04
N GLY A 86 11.72 8.74 5.40
CA GLY A 86 10.49 8.13 5.88
C GLY A 86 10.53 6.60 5.81
N LEU A 87 11.02 6.04 4.71
CA LEU A 87 11.15 4.59 4.51
C LEU A 87 12.07 3.94 5.53
N ASN A 88 13.14 4.62 5.93
CA ASN A 88 14.00 4.14 7.02
C ASN A 88 13.19 3.89 8.30
N LYS A 89 12.29 4.81 8.65
CA LYS A 89 11.40 4.66 9.82
C LYS A 89 10.28 3.65 9.61
N LEU A 90 9.69 3.60 8.42
CA LEU A 90 8.66 2.59 8.12
C LEU A 90 9.23 1.17 8.18
N THR A 91 10.44 0.96 7.64
CA THR A 91 11.12 -0.35 7.68
C THR A 91 11.43 -0.82 9.10
N GLU A 92 11.59 0.11 10.04
CA GLU A 92 11.90 -0.19 11.44
C GLU A 92 10.64 -0.41 12.29
N PHE A 93 9.59 0.39 12.08
CA PHE A 93 8.46 0.48 13.02
C PHE A 93 7.10 0.01 12.47
N ALA A 94 6.96 -0.21 11.15
CA ALA A 94 5.72 -0.73 10.58
C ALA A 94 5.73 -2.27 10.50
N ASP A 95 4.57 -2.89 10.70
CA ASP A 95 4.42 -4.35 10.55
C ASP A 95 4.03 -4.75 9.12
N CYS A 96 3.47 -3.80 8.37
CA CYS A 96 3.05 -3.97 6.99
C CYS A 96 2.95 -2.61 6.30
N VAL A 97 3.60 -2.47 5.14
CA VAL A 97 3.53 -1.26 4.31
C VAL A 97 2.94 -1.64 2.95
N MET A 98 1.87 -0.96 2.56
CA MET A 98 1.25 -1.05 1.24
C MET A 98 1.60 0.21 0.46
N PRO A 99 2.64 0.16 -0.41
CA PRO A 99 3.01 1.28 -1.24
C PRO A 99 1.95 1.54 -2.32
N ILE A 100 1.69 2.81 -2.59
CA ILE A 100 0.72 3.27 -3.59
C ILE A 100 1.40 4.38 -4.40
N GLU A 101 1.39 4.29 -5.72
CA GLU A 101 1.95 5.33 -6.59
C GLU A 101 0.87 6.10 -7.33
N ASN A 102 0.95 7.43 -7.32
CA ASN A 102 0.00 8.28 -8.03
C ASN A 102 -0.06 7.97 -9.54
N ASN A 103 1.08 7.69 -10.18
CA ASN A 103 1.12 7.31 -11.60
C ASN A 103 0.33 6.03 -11.89
N SER A 104 0.39 5.06 -10.98
CA SER A 104 -0.35 3.82 -11.07
C SER A 104 -1.85 4.04 -10.83
N LEU A 105 -2.23 4.88 -9.86
CA LEU A 105 -3.62 5.28 -9.68
C LEU A 105 -4.19 6.01 -10.92
N ILE A 106 -3.42 6.92 -11.53
CA ILE A 106 -3.80 7.60 -12.78
C ILE A 106 -4.01 6.58 -13.91
N ARG A 107 -3.12 5.59 -14.04
CA ARG A 107 -3.27 4.49 -15.00
C ARG A 107 -4.57 3.71 -14.74
N MET A 108 -4.82 3.32 -13.49
CA MET A 108 -6.03 2.59 -13.10
C MET A 108 -7.32 3.38 -13.39
N VAL A 109 -7.34 4.69 -13.10
CA VAL A 109 -8.46 5.58 -13.45
C VAL A 109 -8.67 5.63 -14.96
N LYS A 110 -7.59 5.73 -15.76
CA LYS A 110 -7.68 5.69 -17.23
C LYS A 110 -8.21 4.34 -17.72
N THR A 111 -7.78 3.23 -17.14
CA THR A 111 -8.26 1.88 -17.46
C THR A 111 -9.75 1.77 -17.17
N PHE A 112 -10.19 2.19 -15.98
CA PHE A 112 -11.61 2.28 -15.62
C PHE A 112 -12.41 3.15 -16.62
N ASN A 113 -11.92 4.35 -16.94
CA ASN A 113 -12.60 5.27 -17.87
C ASN A 113 -12.66 4.72 -19.30
N LYS A 114 -11.67 3.93 -19.76
CA LYS A 114 -11.76 3.26 -21.07
C LYS A 114 -12.89 2.23 -21.12
N TYR A 115 -13.14 1.54 -20.01
CA TYR A 115 -14.25 0.60 -19.90
C TYR A 115 -15.59 1.33 -19.66
N SER A 116 -15.58 2.56 -19.15
CA SER A 116 -16.76 3.42 -19.16
C SER A 116 -16.91 4.10 -20.52
N ASP A 117 -17.71 3.54 -21.42
CA ASP A 117 -18.10 4.17 -22.71
C ASP A 117 -18.84 5.52 -22.54
N SER A 118 -19.05 5.99 -21.31
CA SER A 118 -19.48 7.35 -21.10
C SER A 118 -18.30 8.30 -21.36
N LYS A 119 -18.42 9.07 -22.45
CA LYS A 119 -18.03 10.48 -22.44
C LYS A 119 -18.82 11.18 -21.34
N GLU A 120 -18.59 10.80 -20.08
CA GLU A 120 -19.11 11.53 -18.93
C GLU A 120 -18.50 12.91 -19.06
N SER A 121 -19.39 13.83 -19.39
CA SER A 121 -19.07 15.16 -19.81
C SER A 121 -18.23 15.80 -18.72
N SER A 122 -17.14 16.43 -19.12
CA SER A 122 -16.23 17.28 -18.34
C SER A 122 -16.92 18.51 -17.70
N ASN A 123 -18.22 18.40 -17.39
CA ASN A 123 -19.09 19.45 -16.88
C ASN A 123 -19.57 19.20 -15.44
N ASP A 124 -19.16 18.11 -14.78
CA ASP A 124 -19.40 17.99 -13.35
C ASP A 124 -18.36 18.82 -12.59
N LYS A 125 -18.64 20.12 -12.42
CA LYS A 125 -17.82 21.09 -11.68
C LYS A 125 -17.61 20.73 -10.20
N SER A 126 -18.23 19.65 -9.71
CA SER A 126 -18.15 19.18 -8.33
C SER A 126 -17.01 18.20 -8.05
N ARG A 127 -16.50 17.48 -9.07
CA ARG A 127 -15.50 16.42 -8.89
C ARG A 127 -14.09 17.00 -8.81
N LYS A 128 -13.40 16.81 -7.68
CA LYS A 128 -12.03 17.31 -7.46
C LYS A 128 -11.01 16.43 -8.22
N PRO A 129 -9.80 16.96 -8.51
CA PRO A 129 -8.79 16.25 -9.31
C PRO A 129 -8.37 14.88 -8.76
N PHE A 130 -8.44 14.67 -7.45
CA PHE A 130 -7.98 13.45 -6.77
C PHE A 130 -9.09 12.47 -6.39
N ASP A 131 -10.37 12.83 -6.57
CA ASP A 131 -11.48 12.02 -6.04
C ASP A 131 -11.52 10.62 -6.66
N ALA A 132 -11.29 10.51 -7.98
CA ALA A 132 -11.25 9.22 -8.66
C ALA A 132 -10.07 8.33 -8.20
N MET A 133 -8.93 8.92 -7.84
CA MET A 133 -7.79 8.17 -7.30
C MET A 133 -8.05 7.76 -5.85
N ASN A 134 -8.65 8.64 -5.05
CA ASN A 134 -9.03 8.36 -3.69
C ASN A 134 -10.10 7.26 -3.59
N ASP A 135 -11.03 7.17 -4.55
CA ASP A 135 -11.99 6.07 -4.66
C ASP A 135 -11.28 4.70 -4.76
N ILE A 136 -10.21 4.64 -5.57
CA ILE A 136 -9.41 3.42 -5.75
C ILE A 136 -8.72 3.03 -4.44
N VAL A 137 -8.13 3.98 -3.72
CA VAL A 137 -7.50 3.74 -2.42
C VAL A 137 -8.55 3.40 -1.34
N ALA A 138 -9.72 4.03 -1.36
CA ALA A 138 -10.82 3.69 -0.46
C ALA A 138 -11.30 2.25 -0.69
N ASN A 139 -11.42 1.82 -1.96
CA ASN A 139 -11.78 0.45 -2.30
C ASN A 139 -10.76 -0.58 -1.79
N LEU A 140 -9.46 -0.27 -1.83
CA LEU A 140 -8.42 -1.10 -1.19
C LEU A 140 -8.75 -1.33 0.29
N LEU A 141 -8.94 -0.24 1.05
CA LEU A 141 -9.22 -0.32 2.48
C LEU A 141 -10.54 -1.04 2.77
N LEU A 142 -11.57 -0.80 1.96
CA LEU A 142 -12.86 -1.46 2.08
C LEU A 142 -12.75 -2.97 1.83
N ASN A 143 -11.92 -3.40 0.89
CA ASN A 143 -11.69 -4.80 0.60
C ASN A 143 -10.82 -5.47 1.67
N LEU A 144 -9.76 -4.79 2.10
CA LEU A 144 -8.84 -5.24 3.15
C LEU A 144 -9.58 -5.51 4.46
N THR A 145 -10.43 -4.57 4.89
CA THR A 145 -11.18 -4.66 6.15
C THR A 145 -12.50 -5.44 6.04
N SER A 146 -12.77 -6.08 4.90
CA SER A 146 -14.08 -6.71 4.67
C SER A 146 -14.35 -7.88 5.61
N SER A 147 -13.36 -8.75 5.85
CA SER A 147 -13.45 -9.90 6.75
C SER A 147 -13.73 -9.52 8.21
N SER A 148 -13.26 -8.35 8.65
CA SER A 148 -13.52 -7.84 10.02
C SER A 148 -14.90 -7.21 10.16
N ARG A 149 -15.51 -6.75 9.06
CA ARG A 149 -16.80 -6.04 9.06
C ARG A 149 -17.98 -6.93 8.69
N PHE A 150 -17.73 -8.04 8.02
CA PHE A 150 -18.77 -8.92 7.48
C PHE A 150 -18.38 -10.37 7.63
N GLU A 151 -19.37 -11.22 7.85
CA GLU A 151 -19.16 -12.66 7.89
C GLU A 151 -18.85 -13.23 6.49
N GLY A 152 -17.86 -14.11 6.47
CA GLY A 152 -17.40 -14.82 5.29
C GLY A 152 -17.28 -16.32 5.55
N THR A 153 -17.13 -17.08 4.47
CA THR A 153 -16.90 -18.54 4.57
C THR A 153 -15.44 -18.85 4.89
N LEU A 154 -14.52 -17.93 4.56
CA LEU A 154 -13.10 -18.00 4.87
C LEU A 154 -12.67 -16.63 5.40
N ASN A 155 -12.88 -16.40 6.70
CA ASN A 155 -12.45 -15.14 7.31
C ASN A 155 -10.93 -15.14 7.46
N VAL A 156 -10.32 -14.00 7.12
CA VAL A 156 -8.91 -13.72 7.35
C VAL A 156 -8.85 -12.55 8.30
N ASP A 157 -8.24 -12.77 9.45
CA ASP A 157 -7.98 -11.68 10.39
C ASP A 157 -6.88 -10.78 9.85
N LEU A 158 -6.94 -9.49 10.17
CA LEU A 158 -5.93 -8.54 9.69
C LEU A 158 -4.52 -8.94 10.14
N ASN A 159 -4.40 -9.48 11.36
CA ASN A 159 -3.12 -9.96 11.89
C ASN A 159 -2.56 -11.15 11.09
N GLU A 160 -3.42 -12.00 10.52
CA GLU A 160 -3.00 -13.09 9.64
C GLU A 160 -2.38 -12.59 8.34
N ILE A 161 -2.67 -11.36 7.91
CA ILE A 161 -2.08 -10.77 6.71
C ILE A 161 -0.59 -10.55 6.95
N SER A 162 -0.22 -9.88 8.06
CA SER A 162 1.19 -9.69 8.41
C SER A 162 1.87 -11.03 8.68
N MET A 163 1.26 -11.90 9.50
CA MET A 163 1.84 -13.19 9.87
C MET A 163 2.12 -14.12 8.69
N ASN A 164 1.24 -14.17 7.68
CA ASN A 164 1.38 -15.11 6.55
C ASN A 164 2.09 -14.51 5.34
N LEU A 165 2.06 -13.18 5.17
CA LEU A 165 2.66 -12.54 4.00
C LEU A 165 4.04 -11.94 4.26
N VAL A 166 4.44 -11.77 5.52
CA VAL A 166 5.72 -11.18 5.91
C VAL A 166 6.60 -12.26 6.54
N PRO A 167 7.37 -13.01 5.73
CA PRO A 167 8.25 -14.07 6.24
C PRO A 167 9.47 -13.52 6.98
N PHE A 168 9.91 -12.31 6.64
CA PHE A 168 11.04 -11.63 7.26
C PHE A 168 10.59 -10.24 7.72
N PRO A 169 10.87 -9.82 8.97
CA PRO A 169 10.34 -8.57 9.51
C PRO A 169 10.65 -7.33 8.68
N LYS A 170 11.80 -7.26 7.99
CA LYS A 170 12.14 -6.12 7.11
C LYS A 170 11.44 -6.15 5.76
N LEU A 171 11.06 -7.33 5.28
CA LEU A 171 10.47 -7.52 3.94
C LEU A 171 8.94 -7.48 4.03
N HIS A 172 8.41 -6.40 4.61
CA HIS A 172 6.97 -6.25 4.90
C HIS A 172 6.22 -5.35 3.92
N TYR A 173 6.77 -5.16 2.72
CA TYR A 173 6.16 -4.33 1.68
C TYR A 173 5.24 -5.19 0.80
N LEU A 174 3.93 -4.96 0.92
CA LEU A 174 2.90 -5.71 0.22
C LEU A 174 2.36 -4.92 -0.97
N ILE A 175 2.61 -5.43 -2.17
CA ILE A 175 2.09 -4.86 -3.41
C ILE A 175 0.62 -5.20 -3.52
N ALA A 176 -0.21 -4.16 -3.55
CA ALA A 176 -1.66 -4.30 -3.68
C ALA A 176 -2.10 -4.24 -5.16
N ALA A 177 -3.07 -5.08 -5.51
CA ALA A 177 -3.80 -5.01 -6.77
C ALA A 177 -5.27 -5.28 -6.52
N GLN A 178 -6.15 -4.61 -7.27
CA GLN A 178 -7.59 -4.82 -7.11
C GLN A 178 -8.31 -4.92 -8.44
N SER A 179 -9.29 -5.81 -8.52
CA SER A 179 -10.19 -5.92 -9.66
C SER A 179 -11.62 -6.31 -9.19
N PRO A 180 -12.70 -5.83 -9.84
CA PRO A 180 -12.69 -4.80 -10.88
C PRO A 180 -12.30 -3.43 -10.33
N LEU A 181 -11.95 -2.52 -11.23
CA LEU A 181 -11.82 -1.09 -10.92
C LEU A 181 -13.20 -0.43 -11.06
N TYR A 182 -13.64 0.30 -10.04
CA TYR A 182 -14.91 1.00 -10.03
C TYR A 182 -14.87 2.25 -9.14
N SER A 183 -15.70 3.23 -9.45
CA SER A 183 -15.92 4.42 -8.61
C SER A 183 -17.08 4.17 -7.64
N LEU A 184 -17.01 4.77 -6.46
CA LEU A 184 -18.04 4.64 -5.42
C LEU A 184 -19.33 5.42 -5.76
N GLU A 185 -19.21 6.45 -6.59
CA GLU A 185 -20.30 7.38 -6.94
C GLU A 185 -20.96 7.06 -8.29
N SER A 186 -20.25 6.41 -9.21
CA SER A 186 -20.79 6.11 -10.54
C SER A 186 -21.87 5.04 -10.46
N LYS A 187 -23.05 5.33 -11.01
CA LYS A 187 -24.10 4.33 -11.26
C LYS A 187 -23.60 3.38 -12.35
N MET A 188 -22.88 2.34 -11.93
CA MET A 188 -22.21 1.46 -12.88
C MET A 188 -23.21 0.75 -13.81
N ASN A 189 -22.91 0.81 -15.11
CA ASN A 189 -23.65 0.08 -16.12
C ASN A 189 -23.39 -1.43 -15.96
N PRO A 190 -24.43 -2.28 -15.85
CA PRO A 190 -24.30 -3.73 -15.65
C PRO A 190 -23.41 -4.45 -16.69
N LEU A 191 -23.20 -3.84 -17.86
CA LEU A 191 -22.37 -4.37 -18.95
C LEU A 191 -20.85 -4.38 -18.62
N PHE A 192 -20.40 -3.61 -17.62
CA PHE A 192 -18.97 -3.48 -17.25
C PHE A 192 -18.57 -4.25 -16.00
N GLN A 193 -19.47 -5.06 -15.44
CA GLN A 193 -19.07 -6.04 -14.44
C GLN A 193 -18.24 -7.14 -15.14
N PRO A 194 -17.11 -7.59 -14.57
CA PRO A 194 -16.38 -8.71 -15.14
C PRO A 194 -17.37 -9.85 -15.30
N ARG A 195 -17.52 -10.41 -16.51
CA ARG A 195 -18.56 -11.41 -16.77
C ARG A 195 -18.30 -12.73 -16.05
N ARG A 196 -17.06 -12.96 -15.61
CA ARG A 196 -16.60 -14.19 -14.97
C ARG A 196 -15.60 -13.91 -13.86
N ILE A 197 -15.64 -14.73 -12.81
CA ILE A 197 -14.68 -14.75 -11.71
C ILE A 197 -13.23 -14.89 -12.21
N ASP A 198 -13.01 -15.72 -13.22
CA ASP A 198 -11.67 -16.00 -13.76
C ASP A 198 -10.99 -14.74 -14.33
N GLN A 199 -11.77 -13.78 -14.84
CA GLN A 199 -11.23 -12.52 -15.38
C GLN A 199 -10.66 -11.64 -14.26
N ILE A 200 -11.35 -11.57 -13.12
CA ILE A 200 -10.94 -10.75 -11.97
C ILE A 200 -9.60 -11.26 -11.42
N PHE A 201 -9.44 -12.58 -11.33
CA PHE A 201 -8.18 -13.20 -10.95
C PHE A 201 -7.09 -12.87 -11.96
N ALA A 202 -7.37 -12.99 -13.27
CA ALA A 202 -6.41 -12.65 -14.31
C ALA A 202 -5.93 -11.19 -14.23
N ASP A 203 -6.86 -10.26 -14.10
CA ASP A 203 -6.62 -8.82 -13.99
C ASP A 203 -5.73 -8.50 -12.78
N SER A 204 -5.97 -9.13 -11.63
CA SER A 204 -5.24 -8.87 -10.38
C SER A 204 -3.73 -9.15 -10.44
N PHE A 205 -3.25 -9.89 -11.46
CA PHE A 205 -1.83 -10.15 -11.68
C PHE A 205 -1.25 -9.37 -12.89
N THR A 206 -1.98 -8.40 -13.44
CA THR A 206 -1.51 -7.55 -14.53
C THR A 206 -1.17 -6.14 -14.03
N LYS A 207 -0.27 -5.46 -14.74
CA LYS A 207 0.23 -4.12 -14.42
C LYS A 207 -0.88 -3.06 -14.30
N ASP A 208 -1.94 -3.18 -15.10
CA ASP A 208 -3.03 -2.20 -15.15
C ASP A 208 -3.88 -2.15 -13.87
N PHE A 209 -3.76 -3.16 -13.00
CA PHE A 209 -4.52 -3.26 -11.76
C PHE A 209 -3.63 -3.21 -10.51
N GLN A 210 -2.30 -3.08 -10.67
CA GLN A 210 -1.35 -2.89 -9.56
C GLN A 210 -1.36 -1.44 -9.09
N MET A 211 -1.24 -1.24 -7.77
CA MET A 211 -1.16 0.09 -7.16
C MET A 211 0.21 0.76 -7.25
N ILE A 212 1.23 0.03 -7.71
CA ILE A 212 2.56 0.55 -8.04
C ILE A 212 2.95 0.09 -9.46
N ASP A 213 3.95 0.74 -10.07
CA ASP A 213 4.33 0.54 -11.47
C ASP A 213 5.21 -0.70 -11.69
N VAL A 214 4.70 -1.87 -11.34
CA VAL A 214 5.46 -3.13 -11.42
C VAL A 214 4.72 -4.21 -12.21
N GLU A 215 5.48 -5.21 -12.67
CA GLU A 215 4.98 -6.44 -13.29
C GLU A 215 5.29 -7.65 -12.39
N PRO A 216 4.42 -7.97 -11.41
CA PRO A 216 4.70 -9.00 -10.41
C PRO A 216 4.95 -10.39 -10.99
N LYS A 217 4.32 -10.72 -12.13
CA LYS A 217 4.48 -12.03 -12.80
C LYS A 217 5.91 -12.33 -13.25
N MET A 218 6.69 -11.28 -13.52
CA MET A 218 8.08 -11.40 -13.99
C MET A 218 9.07 -11.61 -12.84
N HIS A 219 8.59 -11.56 -11.59
CA HIS A 219 9.39 -11.51 -10.38
C HIS A 219 8.96 -12.59 -9.38
N THR A 220 9.80 -12.84 -8.39
CA THR A 220 9.57 -13.87 -7.37
C THR A 220 8.58 -13.43 -6.28
N TYR A 221 7.59 -14.27 -5.99
CA TYR A 221 6.65 -14.12 -4.89
C TYR A 221 7.19 -14.80 -3.63
N LEU A 222 7.23 -14.06 -2.53
CA LEU A 222 7.46 -14.60 -1.18
C LEU A 222 6.14 -15.16 -0.63
N ALA A 223 5.04 -14.43 -0.85
CA ALA A 223 3.70 -14.81 -0.44
C ALA A 223 2.64 -13.99 -1.21
N CYS A 224 1.41 -14.49 -1.26
CA CYS A 224 0.28 -13.85 -1.94
C CYS A 224 -1.02 -14.13 -1.18
N ALA A 225 -1.79 -13.08 -0.86
CA ALA A 225 -3.14 -13.19 -0.33
C ALA A 225 -4.17 -12.74 -1.36
N LEU A 226 -5.26 -13.50 -1.48
CA LEU A 226 -6.41 -13.20 -2.30
C LEU A 226 -7.64 -13.01 -1.42
N LEU A 227 -8.07 -11.76 -1.26
CA LEU A 227 -9.25 -11.36 -0.49
C LEU A 227 -10.42 -11.16 -1.46
N VAL A 228 -11.24 -12.20 -1.59
CA VAL A 228 -12.39 -12.26 -2.48
C VAL A 228 -13.65 -11.80 -1.75
N ARG A 229 -14.50 -11.03 -2.44
CA ARG A 229 -15.80 -10.59 -1.93
C ARG A 229 -16.91 -10.91 -2.91
N GLY A 230 -18.09 -11.21 -2.39
CA GLY A 230 -19.31 -11.45 -3.15
C GLY A 230 -19.77 -12.91 -3.12
N ASN A 231 -20.83 -13.22 -3.87
CA ASN A 231 -21.35 -14.58 -3.94
C ASN A 231 -20.49 -15.43 -4.88
N VAL A 232 -19.38 -15.96 -4.36
CA VAL A 232 -18.41 -16.76 -5.11
C VAL A 232 -18.27 -18.14 -4.46
N GLU A 233 -18.30 -19.20 -5.27
CA GLU A 233 -18.05 -20.54 -4.76
C GLU A 233 -16.55 -20.77 -4.47
N ILE A 234 -16.26 -21.48 -3.38
CA ILE A 234 -14.87 -21.83 -3.00
C ILE A 234 -14.21 -22.71 -4.07
N SER A 235 -14.98 -23.52 -4.79
CA SER A 235 -14.56 -24.33 -5.94
C SER A 235 -13.92 -23.47 -7.04
N ASP A 236 -14.57 -22.35 -7.40
CA ASP A 236 -14.08 -21.40 -8.40
C ASP A 236 -12.80 -20.69 -7.95
N ILE A 237 -12.73 -20.31 -6.66
CA ILE A 237 -11.52 -19.70 -6.08
C ILE A 237 -10.34 -20.66 -6.16
N ARG A 238 -10.53 -21.92 -5.71
CA ARG A 238 -9.48 -22.96 -5.75
C ARG A 238 -9.03 -23.25 -7.18
N ARG A 239 -9.96 -23.33 -8.14
CA ARG A 239 -9.64 -23.53 -9.56
C ARG A 239 -8.74 -22.41 -10.09
N ASN A 240 -9.02 -21.15 -9.75
CA ASN A 240 -8.22 -20.03 -10.20
C ASN A 240 -6.83 -20.01 -9.54
N ILE A 241 -6.74 -20.31 -8.25
CA ILE A 241 -5.44 -20.42 -7.56
C ILE A 241 -4.57 -21.47 -8.22
N GLU A 242 -5.11 -22.66 -8.50
CA GLU A 242 -4.34 -23.73 -9.14
C GLU A 242 -3.87 -23.35 -10.55
N ARG A 243 -4.69 -22.57 -11.29
CA ARG A 243 -4.32 -22.04 -12.61
C ARG A 243 -3.11 -21.10 -12.53
N TYR A 244 -3.00 -20.28 -11.49
CA TYR A 244 -1.90 -19.32 -11.33
C TYR A 244 -0.71 -19.89 -10.57
N ARG A 245 -0.91 -20.91 -9.72
CA ARG A 245 0.16 -21.60 -8.99
C ARG A 245 1.29 -22.06 -9.91
N ASN A 246 0.95 -22.58 -11.09
CA ASN A 246 1.94 -23.08 -12.07
C ASN A 246 2.60 -21.97 -12.91
N ASN A 247 2.03 -20.75 -12.93
CA ASN A 247 2.49 -19.65 -13.76
C ASN A 247 3.22 -18.55 -12.97
N LEU A 248 3.20 -18.60 -11.64
CA LEU A 248 3.88 -17.65 -10.78
C LEU A 248 5.12 -18.28 -10.15
N LYS A 249 6.21 -17.53 -10.13
CA LYS A 249 7.47 -17.95 -9.52
C LYS A 249 7.40 -17.66 -8.02
N PHE A 250 7.24 -18.70 -7.19
CA PHE A 250 7.36 -18.59 -5.73
C PHE A 250 8.77 -18.93 -5.27
N VAL A 251 9.18 -18.36 -4.13
CA VAL A 251 10.42 -18.74 -3.45
C VAL A 251 10.44 -20.26 -3.16
N PRO A 252 11.61 -20.94 -3.25
CA PRO A 252 11.67 -22.40 -3.16
C PRO A 252 11.15 -23.00 -1.84
N TRP A 253 11.29 -22.24 -0.75
CA TRP A 253 10.90 -22.64 0.61
C TRP A 253 9.43 -22.33 0.94
N ASN A 254 8.70 -21.58 0.09
CA ASN A 254 7.28 -21.27 0.30
C ASN A 254 6.45 -21.40 -0.99
N LYS A 255 6.39 -22.62 -1.53
CA LYS A 255 5.59 -22.91 -2.75
C LYS A 255 4.08 -22.87 -2.50
N GLU A 256 3.66 -22.95 -1.24
CA GLU A 256 2.26 -22.87 -0.82
C GLU A 256 1.92 -21.53 -0.16
N GLY A 257 2.67 -20.46 -0.49
CA GLY A 257 2.51 -19.12 0.08
C GLY A 257 1.23 -18.37 -0.31
N TRP A 258 0.11 -19.06 -0.48
CA TRP A 258 -1.19 -18.53 -0.83
C TRP A 258 -2.08 -18.45 0.41
N LYS A 259 -2.57 -17.25 0.72
CA LYS A 259 -3.64 -17.05 1.69
C LYS A 259 -4.92 -16.63 0.97
N VAL A 260 -6.07 -17.13 1.41
CA VAL A 260 -7.35 -16.82 0.80
C VAL A 260 -8.31 -16.34 1.86
N GLY A 261 -8.89 -15.16 1.64
CA GLY A 261 -10.04 -14.68 2.38
C GLY A 261 -11.25 -14.62 1.46
N HIS A 262 -12.42 -14.96 1.99
CA HIS A 262 -13.67 -14.89 1.27
C HIS A 262 -14.78 -14.33 2.14
N CYS A 263 -15.28 -13.16 1.75
CA CYS A 263 -16.45 -12.51 2.34
C CYS A 263 -17.65 -12.64 1.40
N SER A 264 -18.78 -13.15 1.91
CA SER A 264 -20.00 -13.36 1.12
C SER A 264 -20.67 -12.04 0.68
N VAL A 265 -20.39 -10.95 1.40
CA VAL A 265 -20.98 -9.63 1.15
C VAL A 265 -20.24 -8.91 0.02
N ALA A 266 -20.93 -8.80 -1.12
CA ALA A 266 -20.43 -8.11 -2.29
C ALA A 266 -20.19 -6.60 -2.02
N PRO A 267 -19.20 -5.98 -2.70
CA PRO A 267 -19.06 -4.53 -2.66
C PRO A 267 -20.26 -3.82 -3.29
N ARG A 268 -20.47 -2.56 -2.90
CA ARG A 268 -21.56 -1.75 -3.44
C ARG A 268 -21.42 -1.60 -4.96
N GLY A 269 -22.48 -1.95 -5.69
CA GLY A 269 -22.52 -1.85 -7.16
C GLY A 269 -21.78 -2.96 -7.91
N GLN A 270 -21.14 -3.90 -7.20
CA GLN A 270 -20.43 -5.04 -7.80
C GLN A 270 -21.07 -6.37 -7.42
N ARG A 271 -20.93 -7.38 -8.28
CA ARG A 271 -21.26 -8.77 -7.93
C ARG A 271 -20.17 -9.40 -7.07
N TYR A 272 -18.92 -9.06 -7.39
CA TYR A 272 -17.74 -9.58 -6.72
C TYR A 272 -16.56 -8.63 -6.89
N SER A 273 -15.57 -8.77 -6.02
CA SER A 273 -14.26 -8.13 -6.16
C SER A 273 -13.17 -9.01 -5.60
N LEU A 274 -11.95 -8.73 -6.00
CA LEU A 274 -10.74 -9.37 -5.52
C LEU A 274 -9.71 -8.29 -5.19
N LEU A 275 -9.20 -8.32 -3.97
CA LEU A 275 -7.98 -7.63 -3.57
C LEU A 275 -6.86 -8.68 -3.47
N ASN A 276 -5.80 -8.47 -4.23
CA ASN A 276 -4.57 -9.24 -4.16
C ASN A 276 -3.52 -8.44 -3.38
N LEU A 277 -2.93 -9.04 -2.35
CA LEU A 277 -1.77 -8.52 -1.64
C LEU A 277 -0.60 -9.47 -1.87
N SER A 278 0.46 -8.98 -2.50
CA SER A 278 1.61 -9.81 -2.86
C SER A 278 2.88 -9.28 -2.22
N ASN A 279 3.55 -10.10 -1.42
CA ASN A 279 4.94 -9.86 -1.07
C ASN A 279 5.79 -10.38 -2.23
N ASN A 280 6.26 -9.48 -3.07
CA ASN A 280 6.92 -9.81 -4.31
C ASN A 280 8.18 -8.96 -4.48
N THR A 281 9.25 -9.59 -4.94
CA THR A 281 10.57 -8.99 -5.08
C THR A 281 10.58 -7.77 -5.99
N SER A 282 9.62 -7.61 -6.92
CA SER A 282 9.53 -6.45 -7.83
C SER A 282 9.53 -5.08 -7.14
N ILE A 283 9.20 -5.01 -5.85
CA ILE A 283 9.27 -3.76 -5.06
C ILE A 283 10.68 -3.15 -5.02
N HIS A 284 11.74 -3.97 -5.19
CA HIS A 284 13.12 -3.46 -5.22
C HIS A 284 13.32 -2.42 -6.33
N ASN A 285 12.61 -2.52 -7.46
CA ASN A 285 12.68 -1.53 -8.54
C ASN A 285 12.22 -0.14 -8.06
N THR A 286 11.14 -0.07 -7.28
CA THR A 286 10.63 1.18 -6.70
C THR A 286 11.66 1.79 -5.74
N PHE A 287 12.34 0.97 -4.92
CA PHE A 287 13.42 1.45 -4.05
C PHE A 287 14.62 1.96 -4.83
N HIS A 288 15.02 1.23 -5.88
CA HIS A 288 16.11 1.60 -6.76
C HIS A 288 15.88 2.96 -7.44
N GLU A 289 14.69 3.16 -8.03
CA GLU A 289 14.31 4.42 -8.67
C GLU A 289 14.33 5.59 -7.68
N LEU A 290 13.82 5.37 -6.47
CA LEU A 290 13.84 6.36 -5.41
C LEU A 290 15.28 6.74 -5.02
N LEU A 291 16.18 5.77 -4.91
CA LEU A 291 17.59 5.99 -4.63
C LEU A 291 18.31 6.77 -5.75
N ILE A 292 18.00 6.50 -7.02
CA ILE A 292 18.52 7.29 -8.14
C ILE A 292 18.08 8.76 -8.02
N LYS A 293 16.79 9.00 -7.74
CA LYS A 293 16.23 10.36 -7.58
C LYS A 293 16.86 11.08 -6.39
N PHE A 294 17.00 10.41 -5.26
CA PHE A 294 17.70 10.92 -4.08
C PHE A 294 19.14 11.32 -4.42
N ASN A 295 19.89 10.42 -5.06
CA ASN A 295 21.31 10.61 -5.35
C ASN A 295 21.54 11.78 -6.33
N LYS A 296 20.63 11.99 -7.28
CA LYS A 296 20.67 13.12 -8.22
C LYS A 296 20.64 14.47 -7.50
N LEU A 297 19.81 14.60 -6.46
CA LEU A 297 19.71 15.80 -5.63
C LEU A 297 20.91 15.90 -4.66
N TYR A 298 21.25 14.79 -3.99
CA TYR A 298 22.26 14.75 -2.94
C TYR A 298 23.66 15.05 -3.45
N LYS A 299 24.03 14.55 -4.63
CA LYS A 299 25.33 14.87 -5.28
C LYS A 299 25.52 16.36 -5.51
N ARG A 300 24.43 17.09 -5.77
CA ARG A 300 24.45 18.55 -5.99
C ARG A 300 24.28 19.36 -4.70
N LYS A 301 24.13 18.69 -3.56
CA LYS A 301 23.76 19.29 -2.26
C LYS A 301 22.52 20.19 -2.34
N ALA A 302 21.60 19.90 -3.27
CA ALA A 302 20.41 20.71 -3.48
C ALA A 302 19.46 20.55 -2.28
N HIS A 303 18.92 21.65 -1.76
CA HIS A 303 17.90 21.67 -0.70
C HIS A 303 18.25 20.96 0.63
N ILE A 304 19.49 20.49 0.82
CA ILE A 304 19.93 19.82 2.07
C ILE A 304 19.80 20.76 3.28
N HIS A 305 20.10 22.05 3.10
CA HIS A 305 20.08 23.03 4.19
C HIS A 305 18.71 23.16 4.88
N HIS A 306 17.60 22.90 4.17
CA HIS A 306 16.26 22.89 4.77
C HIS A 306 16.08 21.79 5.82
N TYR A 307 16.89 20.74 5.77
CA TYR A 307 16.86 19.64 6.74
C TYR A 307 17.86 19.89 7.87
N THR A 308 19.08 20.29 7.52
CA THR A 308 20.20 20.42 8.48
C THR A 308 20.10 21.64 9.39
N GLN A 309 19.24 22.60 9.06
CA GLN A 309 18.93 23.76 9.92
C GLN A 309 17.92 23.43 11.03
N VAL A 310 17.25 22.28 10.96
CA VAL A 310 16.29 21.86 12.00
C VAL A 310 17.05 21.26 13.17
N ASP A 311 16.78 21.76 14.36
CA ASP A 311 17.40 21.27 15.60
C ASP A 311 17.20 19.76 15.76
N GLY A 312 18.28 19.06 16.12
CA GLY A 312 18.29 17.60 16.27
C GLY A 312 18.45 16.81 14.97
N PHE A 313 18.42 17.44 13.79
CA PHE A 313 18.68 16.73 12.54
C PHE A 313 20.18 16.45 12.34
N GLN A 314 20.55 15.18 12.40
CA GLN A 314 21.93 14.75 12.17
C GLN A 314 22.21 14.56 10.69
N ASN A 315 23.33 15.10 10.20
CA ASN A 315 23.73 14.96 8.79
C ASN A 315 23.93 13.49 8.35
N ASP A 316 24.33 12.63 9.27
CA ASP A 316 24.53 11.21 8.99
C ASP A 316 23.22 10.44 8.81
N LEU A 317 22.08 11.01 9.22
CA LEU A 317 20.77 10.38 9.03
C LEU A 317 20.45 10.13 7.56
N PHE A 318 20.88 11.03 6.67
CA PHE A 318 20.75 10.82 5.23
C PHE A 318 21.53 9.59 4.76
N LYS A 319 22.78 9.43 5.22
CA LYS A 319 23.62 8.29 4.85
C LYS A 319 23.08 6.99 5.43
N GLN A 320 22.63 7.01 6.67
CA GLN A 320 22.03 5.86 7.35
C GLN A 320 20.76 5.40 6.63
N SER A 321 19.88 6.34 6.28
CA SER A 321 18.62 6.02 5.59
C SER A 321 18.87 5.47 4.19
N VAL A 322 19.86 5.99 3.47
CA VAL A 322 20.29 5.44 2.18
C VAL A 322 20.88 4.05 2.32
N ALA A 323 21.74 3.81 3.32
CA ALA A 323 22.32 2.51 3.57
C ALA A 323 21.24 1.47 3.91
N SER A 324 20.30 1.83 4.79
CA SER A 324 19.15 0.97 5.14
C SER A 324 18.31 0.62 3.91
N LEU A 325 18.01 1.58 3.05
CA LEU A 325 17.22 1.33 1.84
C LEU A 325 17.99 0.49 0.81
N LEU A 326 19.29 0.68 0.67
CA LEU A 326 20.16 -0.14 -0.18
C LEU A 326 20.22 -1.59 0.33
N ASP A 327 20.35 -1.77 1.65
CA ASP A 327 20.34 -3.10 2.26
C ASP A 327 18.99 -3.81 1.99
N LEU A 328 17.88 -3.08 2.13
CA LEU A 328 16.54 -3.60 1.84
C LEU A 328 16.37 -3.95 0.35
N GLU A 329 16.82 -3.10 -0.57
CA GLU A 329 16.83 -3.36 -2.02
C GLU A 329 17.62 -4.65 -2.32
N ASN A 330 18.82 -4.79 -1.73
CA ASN A 330 19.68 -5.95 -1.91
C ASN A 330 19.06 -7.23 -1.33
N GLU A 331 18.41 -7.16 -0.16
CA GLU A 331 17.71 -8.31 0.44
C GLU A 331 16.61 -8.83 -0.50
N TYR A 332 15.80 -7.94 -1.09
CA TYR A 332 14.81 -8.34 -2.10
C TYR A 332 15.45 -8.87 -3.39
N HIS A 333 16.53 -8.23 -3.87
CA HIS A 333 17.21 -8.64 -5.10
C HIS A 333 17.87 -10.02 -4.97
N GLN A 334 18.38 -10.39 -3.79
CA GLN A 334 18.95 -11.71 -3.52
C GLN A 334 17.90 -12.84 -3.53
N LEU A 335 16.63 -12.51 -3.32
CA LEU A 335 15.51 -13.46 -3.33
C LEU A 335 14.87 -13.62 -4.72
N GLU A 336 15.22 -12.76 -5.68
CA GLU A 336 14.84 -12.90 -7.08
C GLU A 336 15.52 -14.12 -7.70
#